data_AF-A0AAW0PHH1-F1
#
_entry.id   AF-A0AAW0PHH1-F1
#
_cell.length_a   1.000
_cell.length_b   1.000
_cell.length_c   1.000
_cell.angle_alpha   90.00
_cell.angle_beta   90.00
_cell.angle_gamma   90.00
#
_symmetry.space_group_name_H-M   'P 1'
#
loop_
_entity.id
_entity.type
_entity.pdbx_description
1 polymer ?
#
loop_
_entity_poly.entity_id
_entity_poly.type
_entity_poly.pdbx_seq_one_letter_code
_entity_poly.pdbx_strand_id
1 'polypeptide(L)'
;MLLKEYRICMPLTVEEYRIGQLYMISKHSHEQSDRGEGVEVVQNEPFEDPVHGQGQFTEKRVYLNSKLPSWARAVVPKIFYVTEKAWNYYPYTITEYTCSFLPKFSIHIETKYEDNKGSNDHIFDTELKDQEREICFVDIAYDEIPERYYKESEDLRYFKSEKTSRGMLQEGWRDSEEPIMCSYKLVTVKFEVWGLQTRVEQFVHKVVRDVLLLGHRQAFAWVDEWIDMTMDEVREFERTIQEATNQKIGMFPPSISISETPLSSCALTGPASAPSTPMCTDAPEALSVPKDRPRKKSAPETLTLPDPVSPDVPHGSTLSPNSVSNHIQSSTPPSSSNELAEIRE
;
A
#
# COMPACT_ATOMS: atom_id res chain seq x y z
N MET A 1 4.65 -3.38 12.63
CA MET A 1 4.82 -3.32 11.17
C MET A 1 4.17 -4.55 10.58
N LEU A 2 3.48 -4.36 9.46
CA LEU A 2 2.85 -5.41 8.68
C LEU A 2 3.56 -5.44 7.33
N LEU A 3 3.93 -6.64 6.86
CA LEU A 3 4.68 -6.87 5.63
C LEU A 3 3.83 -7.71 4.67
N LYS A 4 3.64 -7.23 3.44
CA LYS A 4 2.98 -7.96 2.36
C LYS A 4 3.75 -7.84 1.06
N GLU A 5 3.76 -8.91 0.27
CA GLU A 5 4.28 -8.91 -1.10
C GLU A 5 3.10 -8.95 -2.08
N TYR A 6 2.90 -7.89 -2.86
CA TYR A 6 1.90 -7.87 -3.92
C TYR A 6 2.55 -8.29 -5.24
N ARG A 7 1.96 -9.28 -5.90
CA ARG A 7 2.36 -9.73 -7.24
C ARG A 7 1.28 -9.34 -8.23
N ILE A 8 1.63 -8.45 -9.16
CA ILE A 8 0.71 -7.93 -10.18
C ILE A 8 1.24 -8.32 -11.55
N CYS A 9 0.63 -9.33 -12.17
CA CYS A 9 0.95 -9.68 -13.55
C CYS A 9 0.34 -8.67 -14.51
N MET A 10 0.98 -8.44 -15.65
CA MET A 10 0.47 -7.60 -16.73
C MET A 10 0.74 -8.28 -18.08
N PRO A 11 -0.19 -8.22 -19.05
CA PRO A 11 -0.01 -8.74 -20.41
C PRO A 11 0.91 -7.82 -21.25
N LEU A 12 2.08 -7.51 -20.70
CA LEU A 12 3.09 -6.59 -21.20
C LEU A 12 4.47 -7.21 -20.93
N THR A 13 5.48 -6.77 -21.67
CA THR A 13 6.88 -7.00 -21.28
C THR A 13 7.31 -6.00 -20.19
N VAL A 14 8.38 -6.31 -19.47
CA VAL A 14 9.05 -5.37 -18.56
C VAL A 14 9.40 -4.07 -19.29
N GLU A 15 9.96 -4.14 -20.50
CA GLU A 15 10.35 -2.92 -21.24
C GLU A 15 9.13 -2.05 -21.62
N GLU A 16 8.03 -2.65 -22.07
CA GLU A 16 6.78 -1.90 -22.33
C GLU A 16 6.24 -1.26 -21.04
N TYR A 17 6.24 -2.00 -19.93
CA TYR A 17 5.73 -1.50 -18.65
C TYR A 17 6.56 -0.33 -18.11
N ARG A 18 7.85 -0.21 -18.48
CA ARG A 18 8.69 0.95 -18.16
C ARG A 18 8.06 2.27 -18.61
N ILE A 19 7.47 2.29 -19.81
CA ILE A 19 6.81 3.45 -20.40
C ILE A 19 5.38 3.57 -19.84
N GLY A 20 4.63 2.47 -19.86
CA GLY A 20 3.23 2.45 -19.44
C GLY A 20 3.02 2.89 -18.00
N GLN A 21 3.93 2.55 -17.08
CA GLN A 21 3.80 3.00 -15.68
C GLN A 21 3.93 4.51 -15.54
N LEU A 22 4.84 5.15 -16.30
CA LEU A 22 5.07 6.60 -16.20
C LEU A 22 3.85 7.34 -16.74
N TYR A 23 3.37 6.91 -17.91
CA TYR A 23 2.15 7.42 -18.50
C TYR A 23 0.96 7.29 -17.53
N MET A 24 0.76 6.08 -17.00
CA MET A 24 -0.33 5.79 -16.07
C MET A 24 -0.25 6.64 -14.80
N ILE A 25 0.92 6.74 -14.17
CA ILE A 25 1.10 7.53 -12.95
C ILE A 25 0.73 9.00 -13.20
N SER A 26 1.22 9.59 -14.29
CA SER A 26 0.93 10.99 -14.63
C SER A 26 -0.56 11.22 -14.91
N LYS A 27 -1.17 10.40 -15.78
CA LYS A 27 -2.59 10.54 -16.14
C LYS A 27 -3.51 10.27 -14.94
N HIS A 28 -3.27 9.18 -14.20
CA HIS A 28 -4.04 8.85 -13.00
C HIS A 28 -3.97 9.96 -11.95
N SER A 29 -2.76 10.48 -11.69
CA SER A 29 -2.55 11.59 -10.78
C SER A 29 -3.38 12.81 -11.16
N HIS A 30 -3.42 13.14 -12.45
CA HIS A 30 -4.22 14.26 -12.96
C HIS A 30 -5.73 14.03 -12.84
N GLU A 31 -6.21 12.83 -13.20
CA GLU A 31 -7.63 12.46 -13.07
C GLU A 31 -8.10 12.46 -11.62
N GLN A 32 -7.24 12.05 -10.68
CA GLN A 32 -7.56 11.93 -9.26
C GLN A 32 -7.33 13.20 -8.44
N SER A 33 -6.76 14.24 -9.04
CA SER A 33 -6.53 15.53 -8.37
C SER A 33 -7.62 16.54 -8.68
N ASP A 34 -7.92 17.40 -7.73
CA ASP A 34 -8.84 18.53 -7.85
C ASP A 34 -8.34 19.68 -6.97
N ARG A 35 -9.04 20.81 -6.93
CA ARG A 35 -8.63 21.96 -6.13
C ARG A 35 -8.50 21.60 -4.65
N GLY A 36 -7.28 21.69 -4.14
CA GLY A 36 -6.97 21.38 -2.75
C GLY A 36 -6.91 19.88 -2.40
N GLU A 37 -6.93 18.98 -3.38
CA GLU A 37 -6.95 17.53 -3.19
C GLU A 37 -6.16 16.81 -4.30
N GLY A 38 -5.44 15.73 -3.96
CA GLY A 38 -4.66 14.96 -4.92
C GLY A 38 -3.16 15.13 -4.77
N VAL A 39 -2.41 15.05 -5.87
CA VAL A 39 -0.95 14.86 -5.87
C VAL A 39 -0.24 16.10 -6.42
N GLU A 40 0.48 16.80 -5.55
CA GLU A 40 1.40 17.87 -5.94
C GLU A 40 2.80 17.28 -6.10
N VAL A 41 3.42 17.45 -7.27
CA VAL A 41 4.81 17.08 -7.46
C VAL A 41 5.71 18.24 -7.06
N VAL A 42 6.54 18.01 -6.05
CA VAL A 42 7.45 19.00 -5.45
C VAL A 42 8.82 18.97 -6.12
N GLN A 43 9.33 17.78 -6.40
CA GLN A 43 10.63 17.57 -7.03
C GLN A 43 10.55 16.40 -8.01
N ASN A 44 11.23 16.54 -9.15
CA ASN A 44 11.38 15.48 -10.16
C ASN A 44 12.71 15.71 -10.90
N GLU A 45 13.74 14.95 -10.56
CA GLU A 45 15.10 15.16 -11.09
C GLU A 45 15.88 13.85 -11.25
N PRO A 46 16.88 13.82 -12.14
CA PRO A 46 17.82 12.70 -12.23
C PRO A 46 18.54 12.48 -10.89
N PHE A 47 18.80 11.22 -10.55
CA PHE A 47 19.49 10.81 -9.34
C PHE A 47 20.54 9.74 -9.66
N GLU A 48 21.70 9.79 -9.01
CA GLU A 48 22.74 8.77 -9.15
C GLU A 48 22.99 8.10 -7.80
N ASP A 49 22.80 6.79 -7.77
CA ASP A 49 23.02 5.96 -6.59
C ASP A 49 24.30 5.14 -6.73
N PRO A 50 25.15 5.06 -5.69
CA PRO A 50 26.39 4.29 -5.74
C PRO A 50 26.22 2.78 -6.01
N VAL A 51 25.07 2.22 -5.66
CA VAL A 51 24.76 0.79 -5.78
C VAL A 51 23.88 0.51 -6.98
N HIS A 52 22.85 1.34 -7.21
CA HIS A 52 21.83 1.12 -8.22
C HIS A 52 22.06 1.91 -9.52
N GLY A 53 23.04 2.82 -9.54
CA GLY A 53 23.39 3.59 -10.73
C GLY A 53 22.43 4.74 -11.01
N GLN A 54 22.21 5.04 -12.30
CA GLN A 54 21.35 6.15 -12.72
C GLN A 54 19.87 5.84 -12.48
N GLY A 55 19.15 6.84 -12.00
CA GLY A 55 17.72 6.77 -11.76
C GLY A 55 17.05 8.14 -11.77
N GLN A 56 15.81 8.17 -11.30
CA GLN A 56 15.01 9.38 -11.14
C GLN A 56 14.54 9.48 -9.69
N PHE A 57 14.75 10.63 -9.07
CA PHE A 57 14.16 10.96 -7.78
C PHE A 57 12.90 11.80 -7.98
N THR A 58 11.84 11.48 -7.24
CA THR A 58 10.64 12.31 -7.16
C THR A 58 10.21 12.49 -5.71
N GLU A 59 9.74 13.70 -5.38
CA GLU A 59 9.04 14.00 -4.14
C GLU A 59 7.66 14.56 -4.47
N LYS A 60 6.62 14.00 -3.85
CA LYS A 60 5.24 14.43 -4.03
C LYS A 60 4.54 14.61 -2.68
N ARG A 61 3.55 15.49 -2.64
CA ARG A 61 2.64 15.69 -1.53
C ARG A 61 1.24 15.25 -1.94
N VAL A 62 0.68 14.31 -1.19
CA VAL A 62 -0.66 13.76 -1.43
C VAL A 62 -1.63 14.32 -0.39
N TYR A 63 -2.58 15.12 -0.86
CA TYR A 63 -3.64 15.74 -0.07
C TYR A 63 -4.90 14.86 -0.12
N LEU A 64 -5.32 14.33 1.04
CA LEU A 64 -6.35 13.28 1.14
C LEU A 64 -7.61 13.70 1.91
N ASN A 65 -7.88 15.01 2.01
CA ASN A 65 -8.88 15.56 2.93
C ASN A 65 -10.29 14.96 2.78
N SER A 66 -10.75 14.71 1.55
CA SER A 66 -12.08 14.11 1.31
C SER A 66 -12.03 12.58 1.11
N LYS A 67 -10.86 12.01 0.78
CA LYS A 67 -10.70 10.56 0.50
C LYS A 67 -10.53 9.70 1.76
N LEU A 68 -10.34 10.31 2.93
CA LEU A 68 -10.24 9.56 4.19
C LEU A 68 -11.60 9.00 4.64
N PRO A 69 -11.64 7.74 5.15
CA PRO A 69 -12.83 7.22 5.81
C PRO A 69 -13.26 8.08 7.00
N SER A 70 -14.56 8.05 7.33
CA SER A 70 -15.14 8.90 8.38
C SER A 70 -14.46 8.75 9.75
N TRP A 71 -14.02 7.55 10.12
CA TRP A 71 -13.29 7.34 11.38
C TRP A 71 -11.90 7.99 11.38
N ALA A 72 -11.21 8.02 10.24
CA ALA A 72 -9.89 8.63 10.10
C ALA A 72 -10.01 10.16 10.09
N ARG A 73 -11.02 10.70 9.40
CA ARG A 73 -11.33 12.14 9.42
C ARG A 73 -11.64 12.70 10.82
N ALA A 74 -12.11 11.85 11.73
CA ALA A 74 -12.39 12.28 13.11
C ALA A 74 -11.12 12.51 13.95
N VAL A 75 -9.96 11.97 13.54
CA VAL A 75 -8.73 12.00 14.34
C VAL A 75 -7.55 12.67 13.65
N VAL A 76 -7.65 12.94 12.34
CA VAL A 76 -6.61 13.61 11.55
C VAL A 76 -6.99 15.08 11.35
N PRO A 77 -6.06 16.05 11.50
CA PRO A 77 -6.34 17.46 11.28
C PRO A 77 -6.77 17.70 9.82
N LYS A 78 -7.48 18.81 9.60
CA LYS A 78 -7.96 19.20 8.26
C LYS A 78 -6.83 19.55 7.28
N ILE A 79 -5.63 19.82 7.79
CA ILE A 79 -4.46 20.20 7.00
C ILE A 79 -3.38 19.20 7.32
N PHE A 80 -3.37 18.09 6.59
CA PHE A 80 -2.27 17.14 6.55
C PHE A 80 -2.06 16.68 5.11
N TYR A 81 -0.84 16.24 4.83
CA TYR A 81 -0.47 15.58 3.59
C TYR A 81 0.41 14.36 3.91
N VAL A 82 0.41 13.41 2.98
CA VAL A 82 1.39 12.33 2.93
C VAL A 82 2.49 12.75 1.97
N THR A 83 3.74 12.70 2.42
CA THR A 83 4.90 12.89 1.56
C THR A 83 5.27 11.54 0.96
N GLU A 84 5.29 11.46 -0.37
CA GLU A 84 5.85 10.36 -1.15
C GLU A 84 7.25 10.77 -1.62
N LYS A 85 8.26 9.93 -1.38
CA LYS A 85 9.58 10.00 -2.00
C LYS A 85 9.81 8.72 -2.78
N ALA A 86 10.21 8.82 -4.03
CA ALA A 86 10.47 7.66 -4.86
C ALA A 86 11.81 7.78 -5.58
N TRP A 87 12.58 6.68 -5.58
CA TRP A 87 13.80 6.51 -6.32
C TRP A 87 13.60 5.39 -7.34
N ASN A 88 13.59 5.76 -8.61
CA ASN A 88 13.32 4.84 -9.71
C ASN A 88 14.63 4.52 -10.46
N TYR A 89 15.15 3.32 -10.25
CA TYR A 89 16.31 2.72 -10.90
C TYR A 89 15.87 1.57 -11.81
N TYR A 90 14.77 1.77 -12.57
CA TYR A 90 14.09 0.72 -13.30
C TYR A 90 15.05 -0.31 -13.93
N PRO A 91 14.91 -1.62 -13.62
CA PRO A 91 13.73 -2.31 -13.07
C PRO A 91 13.70 -2.45 -11.53
N TYR A 92 14.35 -1.57 -10.77
CA TYR A 92 14.21 -1.50 -9.32
C TYR A 92 13.66 -0.14 -8.87
N THR A 93 12.78 -0.11 -7.88
CA THR A 93 12.22 1.14 -7.36
C THR A 93 12.04 1.07 -5.86
N ILE A 94 12.41 2.15 -5.17
CA ILE A 94 12.14 2.36 -3.76
C ILE A 94 11.13 3.50 -3.63
N THR A 95 10.12 3.34 -2.78
CA THR A 95 9.15 4.40 -2.49
C THR A 95 8.85 4.45 -1.00
N GLU A 96 8.99 5.63 -0.42
CA GLU A 96 8.75 5.90 0.99
C GLU A 96 7.59 6.88 1.14
N TYR A 97 6.66 6.56 2.03
CA TYR A 97 5.59 7.45 2.44
C TYR A 97 5.73 7.80 3.90
N THR A 98 5.63 9.09 4.21
CA THR A 98 5.55 9.61 5.58
C THR A 98 4.35 10.54 5.71
N CYS A 99 3.82 10.68 6.93
CA CYS A 99 2.68 11.57 7.16
C CYS A 99 3.13 12.80 7.97
N SER A 100 2.80 13.99 7.45
CA SER A 100 3.09 15.28 8.10
C SER A 100 2.53 15.41 9.53
N PHE A 101 1.48 14.65 9.86
CA PHE A 101 0.85 14.68 11.18
C PHE A 101 1.20 13.47 12.06
N LEU A 102 1.56 12.32 11.46
CA LEU A 102 1.78 11.07 12.18
C LEU A 102 3.26 10.68 12.06
N PRO A 103 4.15 11.17 12.93
CA PRO A 103 5.60 11.01 12.78
C PRO A 103 6.09 9.55 12.89
N LYS A 104 5.27 8.66 13.47
CA LYS A 104 5.56 7.21 13.55
C LYS A 104 4.86 6.37 12.48
N PHE A 105 4.23 7.03 11.51
CA PHE A 105 3.62 6.37 10.36
C PHE A 105 4.61 6.37 9.19
N SER A 106 4.87 5.19 8.64
CA SER A 106 5.57 5.06 7.37
C SER A 106 5.04 3.91 6.52
N ILE A 107 5.14 4.07 5.21
CA ILE A 107 5.03 2.98 4.25
C ILE A 107 6.35 2.92 3.48
N HIS A 108 6.96 1.76 3.39
CA HIS A 108 8.13 1.50 2.57
C HIS A 108 7.76 0.48 1.51
N ILE A 109 8.02 0.78 0.24
CA ILE A 109 7.71 -0.08 -0.88
C ILE A 109 8.98 -0.29 -1.70
N GLU A 110 9.36 -1.54 -1.85
CA GLU A 110 10.37 -1.94 -2.84
C GLU A 110 9.68 -2.66 -3.98
N THR A 111 10.01 -2.28 -5.21
CA THR A 111 9.45 -2.88 -6.41
C THR A 111 10.56 -3.45 -7.30
N LYS A 112 10.36 -4.69 -7.74
CA LYS A 112 11.14 -5.36 -8.79
C LYS A 112 10.21 -5.84 -9.90
N TYR A 113 10.73 -5.94 -11.11
CA TYR A 113 9.97 -6.36 -12.30
C TYR A 113 10.69 -7.51 -13.00
N GLU A 114 9.96 -8.55 -13.39
CA GLU A 114 10.49 -9.68 -14.16
C GLU A 114 9.49 -10.14 -15.22
N ASP A 115 9.97 -10.59 -16.38
CA ASP A 115 9.16 -11.21 -17.44
C ASP A 115 8.77 -12.65 -17.05
N ASN A 116 7.87 -12.76 -16.07
CA ASN A 116 7.30 -14.03 -15.61
C ASN A 116 5.88 -13.84 -15.03
N LYS A 117 5.28 -14.94 -14.59
CA LYS A 117 3.89 -15.02 -14.13
C LYS A 117 3.73 -14.81 -12.61
N GLY A 118 4.67 -14.14 -11.96
CA GLY A 118 4.66 -13.98 -10.51
C GLY A 118 5.17 -15.20 -9.76
N SER A 119 6.10 -15.96 -10.36
CA SER A 119 6.59 -17.25 -9.87
C SER A 119 7.90 -17.20 -9.08
N ASN A 120 8.52 -16.02 -8.92
CA ASN A 120 9.79 -15.88 -8.20
C ASN A 120 9.56 -15.64 -6.70
N ASP A 121 9.68 -16.71 -5.91
CA ASP A 121 9.52 -16.63 -4.44
C ASP A 121 10.73 -16.04 -3.71
N HIS A 122 11.86 -15.86 -4.42
CA HIS A 122 13.13 -15.43 -3.86
C HIS A 122 13.53 -14.00 -4.24
N ILE A 123 12.61 -13.26 -4.88
CA ILE A 123 12.92 -11.95 -5.47
C ILE A 123 13.33 -10.89 -4.43
N PHE A 124 12.94 -11.05 -3.16
CA PHE A 124 13.25 -10.16 -2.03
C PHE A 124 14.04 -10.83 -0.90
N ASP A 125 14.76 -11.92 -1.20
CA ASP A 125 15.53 -12.65 -0.19
C ASP A 125 16.71 -11.86 0.38
N THR A 126 17.08 -10.74 -0.26
CA THR A 126 18.16 -9.86 0.21
C THR A 126 17.71 -8.82 1.23
N GLU A 127 16.45 -8.41 1.20
CA GLU A 127 15.99 -7.23 1.93
C GLU A 127 15.32 -7.58 3.26
N LEU A 128 14.52 -8.65 3.32
CA LEU A 128 13.77 -9.04 4.53
C LEU A 128 13.63 -10.56 4.70
N LYS A 129 14.74 -11.29 4.50
CA LYS A 129 14.77 -12.77 4.47
C LYS A 129 14.11 -13.49 5.65
N ASP A 130 14.18 -12.89 6.84
CA ASP A 130 13.73 -13.53 8.09
C ASP A 130 12.34 -13.07 8.56
N GLN A 131 11.60 -12.31 7.73
CA GLN A 131 10.27 -11.82 8.08
C GLN A 131 9.19 -12.59 7.32
N GLU A 132 8.22 -13.12 8.07
CA GLU A 132 7.02 -13.73 7.48
C GLU A 132 6.25 -12.65 6.70
N ARG A 133 6.00 -12.92 5.41
CA ARG A 133 5.26 -12.02 4.51
C ARG A 133 4.09 -12.75 3.88
N GLU A 134 2.95 -12.09 3.84
CA GLU A 134 1.78 -12.57 3.10
C GLU A 134 1.96 -12.24 1.61
N ILE A 135 1.93 -13.27 0.76
CA ILE A 135 1.96 -13.10 -0.70
C ILE A 135 0.53 -12.88 -1.18
N CYS A 136 0.30 -11.74 -1.83
CA CYS A 136 -1.00 -11.34 -2.38
C CYS A 136 -0.91 -11.21 -3.90
N PHE A 137 -1.59 -12.09 -4.63
CA PHE A 137 -1.81 -11.88 -6.05
C PHE A 137 -2.91 -10.83 -6.27
N VAL A 138 -2.67 -9.90 -7.18
CA VAL A 138 -3.66 -8.89 -7.60
C VAL A 138 -4.03 -9.18 -9.04
N ASP A 139 -5.31 -9.48 -9.27
CA ASP A 139 -5.86 -9.75 -10.59
C ASP A 139 -6.49 -8.48 -11.17
N ILE A 140 -5.80 -7.86 -12.13
CA ILE A 140 -6.23 -6.61 -12.75
C ILE A 140 -7.58 -6.70 -13.49
N ALA A 141 -8.03 -7.91 -13.87
CA ALA A 141 -9.28 -8.13 -14.58
C ALA A 141 -10.43 -8.48 -13.63
N TYR A 142 -10.19 -9.38 -12.68
CA TYR A 142 -11.25 -10.02 -11.87
C TYR A 142 -11.32 -9.60 -10.41
N ASP A 143 -10.30 -8.96 -9.84
CA ASP A 143 -10.45 -8.38 -8.51
C ASP A 143 -11.45 -7.22 -8.51
N GLU A 144 -12.28 -7.16 -7.48
CA GLU A 144 -13.27 -6.09 -7.32
C GLU A 144 -12.60 -4.74 -7.06
N ILE A 145 -12.99 -3.73 -7.84
CA ILE A 145 -12.70 -2.32 -7.55
C ILE A 145 -13.94 -1.66 -6.93
N PRO A 146 -13.77 -0.65 -6.06
CA PRO A 146 -14.90 0.12 -5.57
C PRO A 146 -15.72 0.72 -6.72
N GLU A 147 -17.04 0.55 -6.69
CA GLU A 147 -17.98 0.97 -7.75
C GLU A 147 -17.74 2.40 -8.27
N ARG A 148 -17.40 3.33 -7.37
CA ARG A 148 -17.12 4.74 -7.71
C ARG A 148 -15.92 4.94 -8.67
N TYR A 149 -15.06 3.93 -8.81
CA TYR A 149 -13.90 3.93 -9.69
C TYR A 149 -14.11 3.04 -10.93
N TYR A 150 -15.22 2.30 -11.02
CA TYR A 150 -15.48 1.46 -12.19
C TYR A 150 -15.80 2.32 -13.40
N LYS A 151 -15.11 2.05 -14.51
CA LYS A 151 -15.41 2.58 -15.83
C LYS A 151 -15.46 1.40 -16.81
N GLU A 152 -16.52 1.33 -17.62
CA GLU A 152 -16.69 0.26 -18.61
C GLU A 152 -15.52 0.21 -19.61
N SER A 153 -15.01 1.39 -20.02
CA SER A 153 -13.85 1.51 -20.90
C SER A 153 -12.53 1.00 -20.29
N GLU A 154 -12.48 0.84 -18.96
CA GLU A 154 -11.32 0.34 -18.22
C GLU A 154 -11.55 -1.11 -17.74
N ASP A 155 -12.60 -1.78 -18.22
CA ASP A 155 -12.86 -3.17 -17.87
C ASP A 155 -12.10 -4.14 -18.77
N LEU A 156 -11.04 -4.73 -18.21
CA LEU A 156 -10.14 -5.62 -18.94
C LEU A 156 -10.77 -6.95 -19.38
N ARG A 157 -11.95 -7.29 -18.86
CA ARG A 157 -12.76 -8.42 -19.32
C ARG A 157 -13.40 -8.16 -20.69
N TYR A 158 -13.51 -6.89 -21.08
CA TYR A 158 -14.15 -6.43 -22.31
C TYR A 158 -13.26 -5.53 -23.17
N PHE A 159 -12.21 -4.97 -22.59
CA PHE A 159 -11.21 -4.17 -23.30
C PHE A 159 -10.33 -5.05 -24.19
N LYS A 160 -10.14 -4.61 -25.42
CA LYS A 160 -9.16 -5.16 -26.36
C LYS A 160 -8.42 -4.01 -27.03
N SER A 161 -7.10 -4.06 -26.97
CA SER A 161 -6.23 -3.07 -27.60
C SER A 161 -6.33 -3.15 -29.12
N GLU A 162 -6.53 -2.00 -29.77
CA GLU A 162 -6.54 -1.91 -31.23
C GLU A 162 -5.13 -2.01 -31.81
N LYS A 163 -4.12 -1.47 -31.10
CA LYS A 163 -2.74 -1.44 -31.59
C LYS A 163 -2.01 -2.76 -31.43
N THR A 164 -2.29 -3.49 -30.36
CA THR A 164 -1.55 -4.69 -29.98
C THR A 164 -2.37 -5.96 -30.12
N SER A 165 -3.70 -5.84 -30.32
CA SER A 165 -4.65 -6.95 -30.31
C SER A 165 -4.73 -7.73 -28.99
N ARG A 166 -4.04 -7.30 -27.93
CA ARG A 166 -4.08 -7.90 -26.58
C ARG A 166 -5.41 -7.63 -25.88
N GLY A 167 -5.80 -8.56 -25.00
CA GLY A 167 -7.15 -8.61 -24.43
C GLY A 167 -8.16 -9.22 -25.41
N MET A 168 -9.39 -9.53 -25.00
CA MET A 168 -10.00 -9.37 -23.67
C MET A 168 -9.50 -10.43 -22.69
N LEU A 169 -9.21 -10.04 -21.45
CA LEU A 169 -8.67 -10.96 -20.45
C LEU A 169 -9.77 -11.89 -19.91
N GLN A 170 -9.59 -13.20 -20.14
CA GLN A 170 -10.50 -14.24 -19.66
C GLN A 170 -10.06 -14.78 -18.28
N GLU A 171 -10.91 -15.58 -17.63
CA GLU A 171 -10.56 -16.20 -16.36
C GLU A 171 -9.35 -17.13 -16.55
N GLY A 172 -8.35 -17.00 -15.69
CA GLY A 172 -7.07 -17.71 -15.86
C GLY A 172 -6.11 -17.10 -16.89
N TRP A 173 -6.36 -15.87 -17.39
CA TRP A 173 -5.54 -15.19 -18.40
C TRP A 173 -4.04 -15.21 -18.11
N ARG A 174 -3.62 -15.17 -16.84
CA ARG A 174 -2.22 -15.21 -16.43
C ARG A 174 -1.45 -16.41 -17.01
N ASP A 175 -2.13 -17.54 -17.21
CA ASP A 175 -1.49 -18.75 -17.73
C ASP A 175 -1.41 -18.77 -19.26
N SER A 176 -2.25 -18.01 -19.95
CA SER A 176 -2.38 -18.01 -21.41
C SER A 176 -1.86 -16.78 -22.13
N GLU A 177 -1.80 -15.61 -21.47
CA GLU A 177 -1.33 -14.36 -22.09
C GLU A 177 0.20 -14.36 -22.30
N GLU A 178 0.60 -13.82 -23.46
CA GLU A 178 1.99 -13.60 -23.85
C GLU A 178 2.03 -12.33 -24.74
N PRO A 179 2.91 -11.34 -24.48
CA PRO A 179 3.90 -11.29 -23.41
C PRO A 179 3.30 -11.14 -22.01
N ILE A 180 4.05 -11.54 -20.98
CA ILE A 180 3.66 -11.36 -19.58
C ILE A 180 4.84 -11.00 -18.69
N MET A 181 4.62 -10.00 -17.83
CA MET A 181 5.54 -9.59 -16.77
C MET A 181 4.83 -9.60 -15.41
N CYS A 182 5.60 -9.56 -14.34
CA CYS A 182 5.10 -9.39 -12.98
C CYS A 182 5.83 -8.24 -12.27
N SER A 183 5.05 -7.32 -11.69
CA SER A 183 5.52 -6.34 -10.73
C SER A 183 5.40 -6.96 -9.35
N TYR A 184 6.53 -7.12 -8.68
CA TYR A 184 6.62 -7.60 -7.31
C TYR A 184 6.81 -6.39 -6.40
N LYS A 185 5.90 -6.17 -5.46
CA LYS A 185 5.92 -5.03 -4.55
C LYS A 185 5.94 -5.48 -3.11
N LEU A 186 7.10 -5.34 -2.46
CA LEU A 186 7.25 -5.61 -1.04
C LEU A 186 6.87 -4.35 -0.25
N VAL A 187 5.72 -4.41 0.42
CA VAL A 187 5.12 -3.27 1.12
C VAL A 187 5.22 -3.51 2.62
N THR A 188 5.95 -2.62 3.29
CA THR A 188 6.03 -2.55 4.75
C THR A 188 5.22 -1.36 5.24
N VAL A 189 4.20 -1.59 6.05
CA VAL A 189 3.48 -0.52 6.75
C VAL A 189 3.85 -0.54 8.23
N LYS A 190 4.25 0.62 8.76
CA LYS A 190 4.61 0.80 10.16
C LYS A 190 3.73 1.86 10.80
N PHE A 191 3.06 1.52 11.89
CA PHE A 191 2.28 2.47 12.68
C PHE A 191 2.35 2.18 14.20
N GLU A 192 3.29 2.81 14.90
CA GLU A 192 3.57 2.54 16.31
C GLU A 192 2.71 3.37 17.29
N VAL A 193 1.39 3.21 17.22
CA VAL A 193 0.45 3.84 18.17
C VAL A 193 -0.31 2.76 18.94
N TRP A 194 -0.21 2.82 20.27
CA TRP A 194 -0.82 1.85 21.17
C TRP A 194 -2.34 1.78 20.97
N GLY A 195 -2.88 0.56 20.88
CA GLY A 195 -4.31 0.29 20.68
C GLY A 195 -4.83 0.51 19.25
N LEU A 196 -4.04 1.07 18.33
CA LEU A 196 -4.47 1.35 16.94
C LEU A 196 -3.58 0.72 15.86
N GLN A 197 -2.37 0.25 16.22
CA GLN A 197 -1.38 -0.33 15.30
C GLN A 197 -1.99 -1.29 14.26
N THR A 198 -2.47 -2.45 14.68
CA THR A 198 -2.95 -3.50 13.76
C THR A 198 -4.08 -3.01 12.85
N ARG A 199 -5.03 -2.26 13.41
CA ARG A 199 -6.19 -1.74 12.66
C ARG A 199 -5.75 -0.77 11.56
N VAL A 200 -4.81 0.13 11.86
CA VAL A 200 -4.31 1.11 10.88
C VAL A 200 -3.40 0.45 9.87
N GLU A 201 -2.47 -0.43 10.28
CA GLU A 201 -1.59 -1.17 9.36
C GLU A 201 -2.41 -1.98 8.34
N GLN A 202 -3.43 -2.72 8.80
CA GLN A 202 -4.35 -3.46 7.93
C GLN A 202 -5.16 -2.55 7.00
N PHE A 203 -5.68 -1.44 7.52
CA PHE A 203 -6.43 -0.48 6.71
C PHE A 203 -5.57 0.11 5.58
N VAL A 204 -4.32 0.48 5.88
CA VAL A 204 -3.39 1.06 4.91
C VAL A 204 -3.02 0.02 3.85
N HIS A 205 -2.77 -1.24 4.23
CA HIS A 205 -2.57 -2.32 3.24
C HIS A 205 -3.76 -2.52 2.30
N LYS A 206 -4.99 -2.37 2.81
CA LYS A 206 -6.18 -2.39 1.96
C LYS A 206 -6.16 -1.23 0.96
N VAL A 207 -5.87 -0.01 1.42
CA VAL A 207 -5.75 1.17 0.54
C VAL A 207 -4.66 0.99 -0.50
N VAL A 208 -3.48 0.48 -0.11
CA VAL A 208 -2.37 0.18 -1.04
C VAL A 208 -2.82 -0.82 -2.09
N ARG A 209 -3.46 -1.93 -1.69
CA ARG A 209 -3.99 -2.93 -2.65
C ARG A 209 -4.98 -2.30 -3.65
N ASP A 210 -5.92 -1.49 -3.16
CA ASP A 210 -6.93 -0.84 -4.01
C ASP A 210 -6.29 0.11 -5.04
N VAL A 211 -5.26 0.87 -4.62
CA VAL A 211 -4.49 1.77 -5.51
C VAL A 211 -3.67 0.98 -6.53
N LEU A 212 -2.99 -0.09 -6.09
CA LEU A 212 -2.23 -0.95 -6.99
C LEU A 212 -3.14 -1.59 -8.05
N LEU A 213 -4.27 -2.15 -7.63
CA LEU A 213 -5.25 -2.75 -8.54
C LEU A 213 -5.75 -1.73 -9.57
N LEU A 214 -6.23 -0.57 -9.12
CA LEU A 214 -6.79 0.44 -10.02
C LEU A 214 -5.74 0.98 -11.01
N GLY A 215 -4.54 1.32 -10.52
CA GLY A 215 -3.47 1.85 -11.36
C GLY A 215 -2.99 0.85 -12.42
N HIS A 216 -2.83 -0.43 -12.05
CA HIS A 216 -2.41 -1.44 -13.03
C HIS A 216 -3.51 -1.77 -14.04
N ARG A 217 -4.77 -1.80 -13.61
CA ARG A 217 -5.91 -1.94 -14.52
C ARG A 217 -5.92 -0.84 -15.58
N GLN A 218 -5.72 0.40 -15.15
CA GLN A 218 -5.64 1.57 -16.02
C GLN A 218 -4.41 1.56 -16.92
N ALA A 219 -3.26 1.12 -16.44
CA ALA A 219 -2.05 0.99 -17.25
C ALA A 219 -2.31 0.14 -18.50
N PHE A 220 -3.00 -1.00 -18.36
CA PHE A 220 -3.34 -1.84 -19.52
C PHE A 220 -4.53 -1.31 -20.32
N ALA A 221 -5.57 -0.78 -19.67
CA ALA A 221 -6.72 -0.18 -20.37
C ALA A 221 -6.32 1.01 -21.26
N TRP A 222 -5.25 1.73 -20.91
CA TRP A 222 -4.73 2.85 -21.68
C TRP A 222 -3.58 2.46 -22.62
N VAL A 223 -3.32 1.16 -22.83
CA VAL A 223 -2.16 0.68 -23.62
C VAL A 223 -2.09 1.31 -25.01
N ASP A 224 -3.23 1.50 -25.68
CA ASP A 224 -3.25 2.11 -27.02
C ASP A 224 -2.78 3.58 -27.01
N GLU A 225 -2.83 4.26 -25.87
CA GLU A 225 -2.41 5.65 -25.73
C GLU A 225 -0.89 5.78 -25.59
N TRP A 226 -0.19 4.78 -25.04
CA TRP A 226 1.22 4.89 -24.67
C TRP A 226 2.15 3.85 -25.30
N ILE A 227 1.65 2.76 -25.88
CA ILE A 227 2.49 1.63 -26.33
C ILE A 227 3.54 1.99 -27.39
N ASP A 228 3.26 2.98 -28.23
CA ASP A 228 4.18 3.47 -29.27
C ASP A 228 5.03 4.66 -28.81
N MET A 229 4.84 5.13 -27.57
CA MET A 229 5.65 6.22 -27.05
C MET A 229 7.09 5.77 -26.85
N THR A 230 8.02 6.67 -27.14
CA THR A 230 9.40 6.58 -26.69
C THR A 230 9.53 7.02 -25.23
N MET A 231 10.67 6.68 -24.61
CA MET A 231 10.99 7.19 -23.28
C MET A 231 10.99 8.73 -23.22
N ASP A 232 11.43 9.42 -24.27
CA ASP A 232 11.44 10.89 -24.31
C ASP A 232 10.03 11.46 -24.39
N GLU A 233 9.15 10.85 -25.19
CA GLU A 233 7.75 11.28 -25.33
C GLU A 233 6.96 11.09 -24.03
N VAL A 234 7.14 9.97 -23.33
CA VAL A 234 6.46 9.77 -22.04
C VAL A 234 6.99 10.70 -20.95
N ARG A 235 8.27 11.10 -21.00
CA ARG A 235 8.84 12.11 -20.10
C ARG A 235 8.28 13.50 -20.36
N GLU A 236 8.09 13.85 -21.63
CA GLU A 236 7.46 15.10 -22.01
C GLU A 236 5.97 15.14 -21.62
N PHE A 237 5.28 14.00 -21.77
CA PHE A 237 3.92 13.81 -21.26
C PHE A 237 3.87 13.97 -19.74
N GLU A 238 4.76 13.28 -19.00
CA GLU A 238 4.86 13.37 -17.54
C GLU A 238 5.02 14.82 -17.09
N ARG A 239 5.95 15.56 -17.71
CA ARG A 239 6.20 16.97 -17.40
C ARG A 239 4.96 17.84 -17.64
N THR A 240 4.33 17.71 -18.80
CA THR A 240 3.14 18.49 -19.17
C THR A 240 1.97 18.23 -18.23
N ILE A 241 1.69 16.95 -17.93
CA ILE A 241 0.59 16.56 -17.06
C ILE A 241 0.88 16.90 -15.60
N GLN A 242 2.13 16.80 -15.17
CA GLN A 242 2.57 17.25 -13.84
C GLN A 242 2.30 18.75 -13.65
N GLU A 243 2.73 19.59 -14.60
CA GLU A 243 2.50 21.04 -14.55
C GLU A 243 1.00 21.35 -14.48
N ALA A 244 0.19 20.71 -15.33
CA ALA A 244 -1.26 20.87 -15.32
C ALA A 244 -1.91 20.41 -14.00
N THR A 245 -1.41 19.32 -13.40
CA THR A 245 -1.90 18.80 -12.12
C THR A 245 -1.59 19.75 -10.97
N ASN A 246 -0.36 20.25 -10.90
CA ASN A 246 0.05 21.22 -9.88
C ASN A 246 -0.77 22.52 -9.99
N GLN A 247 -1.05 22.99 -11.21
CA GLN A 247 -1.95 24.14 -11.43
C GLN A 247 -3.39 23.86 -10.96
N LYS A 248 -3.90 22.65 -11.21
CA LYS A 248 -5.26 22.22 -10.83
C LYS A 248 -5.46 22.19 -9.32
N ILE A 249 -4.46 21.69 -8.58
CA ILE A 249 -4.49 21.65 -7.11
C ILE A 249 -4.52 23.07 -6.52
N GLY A 250 -3.77 23.98 -7.15
CA GLY A 250 -3.67 25.38 -6.76
C GLY A 250 -2.72 25.60 -5.57
N MET A 251 -2.34 26.86 -5.35
CA MET A 251 -1.44 27.21 -4.25
C MET A 251 -2.16 27.12 -2.90
N PHE A 252 -1.60 26.36 -1.97
CA PHE A 252 -1.96 26.47 -0.56
C PHE A 252 -1.15 27.62 0.06
N PRO A 253 -1.76 28.77 0.40
CA PRO A 253 -1.08 29.71 1.28
C PRO A 253 -0.79 28.98 2.61
N PRO A 254 0.38 29.18 3.24
CA PRO A 254 0.59 28.71 4.59
C PRO A 254 -0.47 29.37 5.47
N SER A 255 -1.50 28.61 5.85
CA SER A 255 -2.61 29.11 6.65
C SER A 255 -2.18 29.16 8.12
N ILE A 256 -1.36 30.16 8.45
CA ILE A 256 -1.40 30.69 9.81
C ILE A 256 -2.62 31.61 9.85
N SER A 257 -3.80 31.04 10.03
CA SER A 257 -4.97 31.81 10.44
C SER A 257 -4.76 32.15 11.92
N ILE A 258 -4.09 33.27 12.20
CA ILE A 258 -4.22 33.91 13.50
C ILE A 258 -5.68 34.36 13.56
N SER A 259 -6.53 33.60 14.23
CA SER A 259 -7.80 34.13 14.67
C SER A 259 -7.47 35.28 15.60
N GLU A 260 -7.61 36.52 15.13
CA GLU A 260 -7.70 37.68 16.01
C GLU A 260 -8.95 37.49 16.85
N THR A 261 -8.83 36.81 17.98
CA THR A 261 -9.76 37.00 19.09
C THR A 261 -9.65 38.47 19.46
N PRO A 262 -10.73 39.27 19.36
CA PRO A 262 -10.68 40.64 19.82
C PRO A 262 -10.32 40.59 21.30
N LEU A 263 -9.19 41.21 21.65
CA LEU A 263 -8.82 41.46 23.03
C LEU A 263 -9.97 42.25 23.66
N SER A 264 -10.72 41.58 24.53
CA SER A 264 -11.72 42.23 25.36
C SER A 264 -11.00 43.30 26.17
N SER A 265 -11.43 44.56 26.03
CA SER A 265 -10.87 45.72 26.70
C SER A 265 -11.18 45.68 28.19
N CYS A 266 -10.43 44.86 28.94
CA CYS A 266 -10.40 44.96 30.39
C CYS A 266 -9.33 45.99 30.77
N ALA A 267 -9.80 47.07 31.39
CA ALA A 267 -9.00 48.18 31.88
C ALA A 267 -7.80 47.71 32.72
N LEU A 268 -6.66 48.36 32.48
CA LEU A 268 -5.43 48.26 33.25
C LEU A 268 -5.64 48.77 34.68
N THR A 269 -5.67 47.87 35.67
CA THR A 269 -5.21 48.17 37.04
C THR A 269 -4.68 46.91 37.73
N GLY A 270 -3.36 46.78 37.86
CA GLY A 270 -2.70 45.78 38.72
C GLY A 270 -1.23 45.56 38.35
N PRO A 271 -0.29 45.50 39.32
CA PRO A 271 1.14 45.51 39.01
C PRO A 271 1.65 44.14 38.54
N ALA A 272 2.71 44.20 37.74
CA ALA A 272 3.39 43.07 37.11
C ALA A 272 3.94 42.06 38.12
N SER A 273 3.74 40.76 37.87
CA SER A 273 4.52 39.66 38.43
C SER A 273 4.46 38.43 37.51
N ALA A 274 5.58 37.70 37.47
CA ALA A 274 6.04 36.66 36.53
C ALA A 274 5.05 35.52 36.18
N PRO A 275 5.26 34.79 35.05
CA PRO A 275 4.39 33.70 34.64
C PRO A 275 4.58 32.48 35.56
N SER A 276 3.48 31.99 36.11
CA SER A 276 3.41 30.71 36.82
C SER A 276 2.79 29.66 35.88
N THR A 277 3.45 28.51 35.71
CA THR A 277 2.94 27.36 34.95
C THR A 277 1.77 26.71 35.72
N PRO A 278 0.58 26.53 35.12
CA PRO A 278 -0.46 25.71 35.75
C PRO A 278 -0.22 24.23 35.41
N MET A 279 0.08 23.43 36.42
CA MET A 279 -0.09 21.97 36.38
C MET A 279 -1.60 21.69 36.49
N CYS A 280 -2.25 21.42 35.36
CA CYS A 280 -3.61 20.87 35.35
C CYS A 280 -3.59 19.57 34.55
N THR A 281 -3.86 18.46 35.23
CA THR A 281 -3.88 17.09 34.69
C THR A 281 -5.27 16.64 34.25
N ASP A 282 -6.23 17.56 34.10
CA ASP A 282 -7.60 17.18 33.74
C ASP A 282 -7.86 17.32 32.24
N ALA A 283 -8.46 16.27 31.68
CA ALA A 283 -8.86 16.21 30.28
C ALA A 283 -10.04 17.17 29.99
N PRO A 284 -10.09 17.80 28.81
CA PRO A 284 -11.16 18.73 28.45
C PRO A 284 -12.54 18.04 28.38
N GLU A 285 -13.58 18.74 28.84
CA GLU A 285 -14.98 18.26 28.98
C GLU A 285 -15.65 17.80 27.66
N ALA A 286 -15.01 17.99 26.51
CA ALA A 286 -15.48 17.53 25.20
C ALA A 286 -15.48 15.99 25.03
N LEU A 287 -14.97 15.24 26.03
CA LEU A 287 -14.91 13.78 26.03
C LEU A 287 -15.88 13.09 27.02
N SER A 288 -16.82 13.83 27.62
CA SER A 288 -17.83 13.21 28.48
C SER A 288 -18.83 12.39 27.66
N VAL A 289 -18.79 11.07 27.84
CA VAL A 289 -19.72 10.11 27.21
C VAL A 289 -21.14 10.36 27.74
N PRO A 290 -22.18 10.45 26.88
CA PRO A 290 -23.56 10.53 27.35
C PRO A 290 -23.94 9.29 28.17
N LYS A 291 -24.31 9.50 29.43
CA LYS A 291 -25.08 8.51 30.21
C LYS A 291 -26.52 8.49 29.68
N ASP A 292 -27.04 7.27 29.59
CA ASP A 292 -28.42 6.89 29.28
C ASP A 292 -28.84 6.77 27.80
N ARG A 293 -28.88 5.52 27.34
CA ARG A 293 -29.80 5.08 26.27
C ARG A 293 -30.50 3.79 26.70
N PRO A 294 -31.85 3.71 26.67
CA PRO A 294 -32.56 2.47 26.95
C PRO A 294 -32.28 1.41 25.87
N ARG A 295 -31.87 0.21 26.31
CA ARG A 295 -31.53 -0.93 25.45
C ARG A 295 -32.81 -1.54 24.84
N LYS A 296 -33.00 -1.42 23.52
CA LYS A 296 -33.98 -2.24 22.78
C LYS A 296 -33.36 -3.61 22.49
N LYS A 297 -34.05 -4.67 22.89
CA LYS A 297 -33.70 -6.08 22.64
C LYS A 297 -33.93 -6.44 21.18
N SER A 298 -32.89 -6.86 20.47
CA SER A 298 -32.98 -7.74 19.28
C SER A 298 -31.62 -8.41 19.01
N ALA A 299 -31.42 -9.63 19.51
CA ALA A 299 -30.49 -10.59 18.92
C ALA A 299 -30.95 -12.01 19.32
N PRO A 300 -31.02 -12.98 18.38
CA PRO A 300 -31.32 -14.36 18.71
C PRO A 300 -30.06 -15.06 19.25
N GLU A 301 -30.29 -15.98 20.19
CA GLU A 301 -29.29 -16.80 20.87
C GLU A 301 -28.62 -17.79 19.92
N THR A 302 -27.28 -17.81 19.87
CA THR A 302 -26.54 -19.05 19.57
C THR A 302 -25.12 -18.95 20.15
N LEU A 303 -24.66 -20.07 20.73
CA LEU A 303 -23.28 -20.40 21.11
C LEU A 303 -22.80 -19.87 22.47
N THR A 304 -23.26 -20.51 23.55
CA THR A 304 -22.56 -20.54 24.83
C THR A 304 -21.50 -21.65 24.78
N LEU A 305 -20.23 -21.30 24.91
CA LEU A 305 -19.17 -22.21 25.34
C LEU A 305 -18.93 -21.96 26.85
N PRO A 306 -18.67 -23.00 27.66
CA PRO A 306 -18.55 -22.85 29.11
C PRO A 306 -17.22 -22.22 29.53
N ASP A 307 -17.28 -21.34 30.53
CA ASP A 307 -16.13 -20.67 31.15
C ASP A 307 -15.34 -21.60 32.09
N PRO A 308 -14.05 -21.28 32.35
CA PRO A 308 -13.09 -22.16 33.02
C PRO A 308 -13.22 -22.14 34.56
N VAL A 309 -13.03 -23.31 35.17
CA VAL A 309 -13.01 -23.50 36.62
C VAL A 309 -11.60 -23.23 37.16
N SER A 310 -11.49 -22.35 38.16
CA SER A 310 -10.26 -22.06 38.92
C SER A 310 -9.91 -23.18 39.92
N PRO A 311 -8.64 -23.35 40.33
CA PRO A 311 -8.15 -24.55 40.97
C PRO A 311 -8.15 -24.48 42.50
N ASP A 312 -8.47 -25.59 43.15
CA ASP A 312 -8.07 -25.91 44.53
C ASP A 312 -7.35 -27.28 44.54
N VAL A 313 -6.27 -27.36 45.30
CA VAL A 313 -5.25 -28.42 45.42
C VAL A 313 -5.15 -28.80 46.91
N PRO A 314 -4.52 -29.91 47.39
CA PRO A 314 -4.25 -31.27 46.87
C PRO A 314 -4.78 -32.37 47.83
N HIS A 315 -4.72 -33.66 47.43
CA HIS A 315 -4.21 -34.73 48.30
C HIS A 315 -3.98 -36.05 47.51
N GLY A 316 -2.81 -36.67 47.72
CA GLY A 316 -2.75 -38.11 47.97
C GLY A 316 -2.47 -39.07 46.80
N SER A 317 -1.18 -39.35 46.59
CA SER A 317 -0.57 -40.71 46.59
C SER A 317 -0.69 -41.68 45.38
N THR A 318 0.52 -42.12 44.99
CA THR A 318 1.00 -43.48 44.64
C THR A 318 1.04 -43.99 43.17
N LEU A 319 2.30 -44.19 42.71
CA LEU A 319 2.91 -45.35 42.02
C LEU A 319 2.65 -45.62 40.50
N SER A 320 3.60 -45.16 39.68
CA SER A 320 4.54 -45.85 38.73
C SER A 320 4.21 -47.24 38.11
N PRO A 321 4.99 -47.73 37.11
CA PRO A 321 5.43 -47.18 35.80
C PRO A 321 5.36 -48.26 34.66
N ASN A 322 6.07 -48.03 33.53
CA ASN A 322 6.47 -48.95 32.42
C ASN A 322 5.69 -48.79 31.09
N SER A 323 6.27 -48.82 29.89
CA SER A 323 7.65 -49.11 29.43
C SER A 323 7.74 -48.99 27.88
N VAL A 324 8.85 -48.39 27.38
CA VAL A 324 9.76 -48.86 26.29
C VAL A 324 9.23 -49.00 24.84
N SER A 325 9.70 -48.12 23.93
CA SER A 325 10.63 -48.36 22.78
C SER A 325 9.99 -49.04 21.54
N ASN A 326 10.51 -49.06 20.32
CA ASN A 326 11.63 -48.52 19.53
C ASN A 326 11.20 -48.85 18.07
N HIS A 327 11.57 -48.07 17.06
CA HIS A 327 12.46 -48.54 15.97
C HIS A 327 12.62 -47.55 14.80
N ILE A 328 13.90 -47.40 14.46
CA ILE A 328 14.52 -46.84 13.26
C ILE A 328 14.40 -47.84 12.09
N GLN A 329 14.23 -47.37 10.84
CA GLN A 329 15.10 -47.76 9.71
C GLN A 329 14.90 -46.96 8.42
N SER A 330 16.06 -46.62 7.85
CA SER A 330 16.38 -46.02 6.55
C SER A 330 16.43 -47.04 5.41
N SER A 331 16.18 -46.61 4.17
CA SER A 331 16.74 -47.28 2.98
C SER A 331 16.82 -46.34 1.76
N THR A 332 18.02 -46.22 1.20
CA THR A 332 18.42 -45.60 -0.08
C THR A 332 18.20 -46.59 -1.27
N PRO A 333 18.31 -46.14 -2.55
CA PRO A 333 17.69 -46.75 -3.75
C PRO A 333 18.62 -47.70 -4.54
N PRO A 334 18.15 -48.30 -5.64
CA PRO A 334 19.02 -48.98 -6.59
C PRO A 334 19.36 -48.12 -7.83
N SER A 335 20.60 -48.29 -8.25
CA SER A 335 21.22 -47.89 -9.52
C SER A 335 21.30 -49.07 -10.50
N SER A 336 21.23 -48.79 -11.81
CA SER A 336 21.92 -49.48 -12.94
C SER A 336 21.08 -49.27 -14.22
N SER A 337 21.56 -49.05 -15.45
CA SER A 337 22.88 -48.95 -16.08
C SER A 337 22.67 -48.84 -17.61
N ASN A 338 23.62 -48.22 -18.33
CA ASN A 338 23.96 -48.36 -19.77
C ASN A 338 22.95 -47.83 -20.82
N GLU A 339 23.31 -47.31 -22.01
CA GLU A 339 24.53 -47.03 -22.80
C GLU A 339 24.05 -46.03 -23.91
N LEU A 340 24.68 -44.89 -24.16
CA LEU A 340 25.76 -44.61 -25.13
C LEU A 340 25.46 -44.88 -26.64
N ALA A 341 25.60 -43.79 -27.43
CA ALA A 341 25.91 -43.69 -28.87
C ALA A 341 24.83 -44.20 -29.87
N GLU A 342 24.60 -43.66 -31.08
CA GLU A 342 25.40 -42.82 -31.98
C GLU A 342 24.49 -42.23 -33.10
N ILE A 343 24.77 -40.98 -33.49
CA ILE A 343 24.83 -40.39 -34.84
C ILE A 343 24.27 -41.22 -36.05
N ARG A 344 23.26 -40.69 -36.78
CA ARG A 344 23.28 -40.25 -38.21
C ARG A 344 21.87 -40.21 -38.86
N GLU A 345 21.71 -39.18 -39.70
CA GLU A 345 20.65 -38.84 -40.68
C GLU A 345 19.28 -38.34 -40.18
#